data_AF-Q28SX3-F1
#
_entry.id   AF-Q28SX3-F1
#
_cell.length_a   1.000
_cell.length_b   1.000
_cell.length_c   1.000
_cell.angle_alpha   90.00
_cell.angle_beta   90.00
_cell.angle_gamma   90.00
#
_symmetry.space_group_name_H-M   'P 1'
#
loop_
_entity.id
_entity.type
_entity.pdbx_description
1 polymer ?
#
loop_
_entity_poly.entity_id
_entity_poly.type
_entity_poly.pdbx_seq_one_letter_code
_entity_poly.pdbx_strand_id
1 'polypeptide(L)'
;MPYSIYMLPEGLMTVTGTNGGNGLDGQNQGSGVHLSPTSTTPGATITLNSNAWQEIEINDNDTSFGDNDGGQRLVNSETVETSPGVFETFNVNTRVEAEYSIVVEDPGGVQYTLAAFNFSTGSPSYGTVEGLAFIGPQGGFPPIGVPLTVVSNQEGPNFDEATYATPICFAQGTLIATPDGDVAVEELAVGGLVSTVEHGAEPIRWIGRKTFPARGAFAPVEFAPGAIGNTRRLRVSRQHRLLLTGWRAELLFGEEAVWVPAAYFLDRPGVRVAEGGEVTYFHVLLDGHRTLLAEGVEAESLHPGDIALCGMGASAEAELFAMFPELERLRTRTMSRPAVRAIEAQVALAN
;
A
#
# COMPACT_ATOMS: atom_id res chain seq x y z
N MET A 1 -6.33 0.45 -21.54
CA MET A 1 -5.42 1.31 -20.79
C MET A 1 -4.90 0.46 -19.67
N PRO A 2 -3.60 0.13 -19.65
CA PRO A 2 -3.06 -0.71 -18.59
C PRO A 2 -2.87 0.09 -17.30
N TYR A 3 -3.10 -0.57 -16.17
CA TYR A 3 -2.74 -0.15 -14.81
C TYR A 3 -2.40 -1.40 -13.99
N SER A 4 -1.75 -1.24 -12.84
CA SER A 4 -1.50 -2.38 -11.93
C SER A 4 -2.16 -2.18 -10.58
N ILE A 5 -2.65 -3.29 -10.03
CA ILE A 5 -3.18 -3.38 -8.67
C ILE A 5 -2.33 -4.36 -7.87
N TYR A 6 -2.01 -4.03 -6.62
CA TYR A 6 -1.40 -4.97 -5.69
C TYR A 6 -2.47 -5.69 -4.89
N MET A 7 -2.41 -7.01 -4.88
CA MET A 7 -3.27 -7.86 -4.05
C MET A 7 -2.46 -8.81 -3.16
N LEU A 8 -3.03 -9.22 -2.04
CA LEU A 8 -2.54 -10.36 -1.27
C LEU A 8 -3.34 -11.60 -1.66
N PRO A 9 -2.68 -12.67 -2.14
CA PRO A 9 -3.32 -13.97 -2.34
C PRO A 9 -4.02 -14.48 -1.07
N GLU A 10 -5.17 -15.14 -1.21
CA GLU A 10 -5.94 -15.70 -0.10
C GLU A 10 -5.12 -16.70 0.73
N GLY A 11 -4.26 -17.51 0.09
CA GLY A 11 -3.40 -18.47 0.77
C GLY A 11 -2.41 -17.84 1.77
N LEU A 12 -2.21 -16.52 1.68
CA LEU A 12 -1.33 -15.74 2.56
C LEU A 12 -2.09 -14.98 3.66
N MET A 13 -3.35 -15.31 3.90
CA MET A 13 -4.13 -14.77 5.01
C MET A 13 -4.94 -15.86 5.73
N THR A 14 -5.47 -15.51 6.89
CA THR A 14 -6.35 -16.38 7.67
C THR A 14 -7.67 -15.66 7.89
N VAL A 15 -8.75 -16.27 7.41
CA VAL A 15 -10.12 -15.77 7.57
C VAL A 15 -10.86 -16.71 8.52
N THR A 16 -11.48 -16.16 9.56
CA THR A 16 -12.23 -16.93 10.57
C THR A 16 -13.51 -16.22 10.96
N GLY A 17 -14.47 -16.97 11.51
CA GLY A 17 -15.73 -16.39 12.00
C GLY A 17 -16.69 -15.92 10.90
N THR A 18 -16.63 -16.53 9.71
CA THR A 18 -17.53 -16.23 8.61
C THR A 18 -18.96 -16.71 8.91
N ASN A 19 -19.96 -15.97 8.44
CA ASN A 19 -21.38 -16.32 8.52
C ASN A 19 -21.77 -17.19 7.30
N GLY A 20 -21.04 -18.30 7.09
CA GLY A 20 -21.08 -19.11 5.87
C GLY A 20 -19.90 -18.81 4.93
N GLY A 21 -19.87 -19.46 3.77
CA GLY A 21 -18.76 -19.33 2.80
C GLY A 21 -17.53 -20.14 3.21
N ASN A 22 -16.47 -20.06 2.41
CA ASN A 22 -15.18 -20.68 2.71
C ASN A 22 -14.06 -19.66 2.50
N GLY A 23 -13.52 -19.12 3.59
CA GLY A 23 -12.53 -18.06 3.49
C GLY A 23 -13.14 -16.77 2.95
N LEU A 24 -12.57 -16.25 1.85
CA LEU A 24 -13.11 -15.11 1.11
C LEU A 24 -14.22 -15.52 0.12
N ASP A 25 -14.35 -16.81 -0.18
CA ASP A 25 -15.37 -17.29 -1.11
C ASP A 25 -16.77 -17.22 -0.50
N GLY A 26 -17.66 -16.50 -1.19
CA GLY A 26 -19.06 -16.32 -0.78
C GLY A 26 -19.94 -17.56 -0.96
N GLN A 27 -21.15 -17.53 -0.36
CA GLN A 27 -22.17 -18.57 -0.56
C GLN A 27 -23.10 -18.37 -1.77
N ASN A 28 -23.08 -17.19 -2.38
CA ASN A 28 -23.84 -16.80 -3.58
C ASN A 28 -22.94 -15.88 -4.43
N GLN A 29 -23.45 -15.24 -5.49
CA GLN A 29 -22.73 -14.27 -6.34
C GLN A 29 -22.19 -13.07 -5.54
N GLY A 30 -21.07 -13.24 -4.83
CA GLY A 30 -20.11 -12.17 -4.68
C GLY A 30 -20.41 -11.00 -3.76
N SER A 31 -21.42 -11.00 -2.88
CA SER A 31 -21.73 -9.75 -2.14
C SER A 31 -20.82 -9.44 -0.93
N GLY A 32 -19.94 -10.36 -0.51
CA GLY A 32 -19.14 -10.23 0.71
C GLY A 32 -19.92 -10.33 2.03
N VAL A 33 -21.25 -10.55 1.98
CA VAL A 33 -22.13 -10.56 3.18
C VAL A 33 -21.75 -11.63 4.21
N HIS A 34 -21.14 -12.72 3.78
CA HIS A 34 -20.69 -13.81 4.64
C HIS A 34 -19.55 -13.37 5.58
N LEU A 35 -18.85 -12.29 5.26
CA LEU A 35 -17.82 -11.70 6.11
C LEU A 35 -18.37 -10.63 7.06
N SER A 36 -19.54 -10.07 6.76
CA SER A 36 -20.08 -8.94 7.50
C SER A 36 -20.70 -9.32 8.85
N PRO A 37 -20.73 -8.37 9.80
CA PRO A 37 -21.46 -8.55 11.05
C PRO A 37 -22.96 -8.73 10.79
N THR A 38 -23.60 -9.53 11.63
CA THR A 38 -25.06 -9.65 11.69
C THR A 38 -25.59 -8.97 12.95
N SER A 39 -26.91 -8.97 13.15
CA SER A 39 -27.51 -8.46 14.39
C SER A 39 -27.07 -9.21 15.66
N THR A 40 -26.50 -10.41 15.53
CA THR A 40 -26.19 -11.31 16.65
C THR A 40 -24.75 -11.83 16.66
N THR A 41 -24.00 -11.64 15.59
CA THR A 41 -22.64 -12.16 15.43
C THR A 41 -21.72 -11.06 14.92
N PRO A 42 -20.49 -10.90 15.46
CA PRO A 42 -19.51 -10.00 14.88
C PRO A 42 -19.16 -10.41 13.44
N GLY A 43 -18.51 -9.50 12.71
CA GLY A 43 -17.97 -9.84 11.39
C GLY A 43 -16.79 -10.81 11.49
N ALA A 44 -16.42 -11.36 10.35
CA ALA A 44 -15.27 -12.24 10.22
C ALA A 44 -13.99 -11.52 10.65
N THR A 45 -13.03 -12.29 11.15
CA THR A 45 -11.68 -11.82 11.44
C THR A 45 -10.75 -12.24 10.32
N ILE A 46 -10.03 -11.27 9.76
CA ILE A 46 -9.00 -11.45 8.74
C ILE A 46 -7.65 -11.10 9.37
N THR A 47 -6.71 -12.03 9.31
CA THR A 47 -5.31 -11.81 9.71
C THR A 47 -4.43 -12.00 8.48
N LEU A 48 -3.67 -10.98 8.12
CA LEU A 48 -2.69 -11.09 7.04
C LEU A 48 -1.47 -11.83 7.58
N ASN A 49 -1.09 -12.96 6.98
CA ASN A 49 0.04 -13.78 7.44
C ASN A 49 1.35 -13.40 6.76
N SER A 50 1.24 -12.69 5.64
CA SER A 50 2.36 -12.25 4.83
C SER A 50 2.06 -10.88 4.22
N ASN A 51 3.13 -10.18 3.89
CA ASN A 51 3.15 -8.98 3.06
C ASN A 51 3.64 -9.32 1.64
N ALA A 52 3.61 -10.58 1.20
CA ALA A 52 4.01 -10.96 -0.15
C ALA A 52 2.94 -10.59 -1.18
N TRP A 53 2.73 -9.28 -1.35
CA TRP A 53 1.77 -8.72 -2.29
C TRP A 53 2.21 -8.99 -3.73
N GLN A 54 1.26 -9.39 -4.55
CA GLN A 54 1.45 -9.64 -5.96
C GLN A 54 0.95 -8.45 -6.76
N GLU A 55 1.80 -7.91 -7.63
CA GLU A 55 1.39 -6.93 -8.63
C GLU A 55 0.65 -7.67 -9.76
N ILE A 56 -0.56 -7.21 -10.05
CA ILE A 56 -1.38 -7.72 -11.15
C ILE A 56 -1.55 -6.59 -12.16
N GLU A 57 -1.02 -6.77 -13.37
CA GLU A 57 -1.18 -5.82 -14.46
C GLU A 57 -2.47 -6.11 -15.24
N ILE A 58 -3.33 -5.09 -15.34
CA ILE A 58 -4.68 -5.17 -15.89
C ILE A 58 -4.76 -4.24 -17.09
N ASN A 59 -5.16 -4.76 -18.25
CA ASN A 59 -5.57 -3.94 -19.38
C ASN A 59 -7.09 -3.80 -19.39
N ASP A 60 -7.53 -2.55 -19.38
CA ASP A 60 -8.93 -2.19 -19.19
C ASP A 60 -9.41 -1.16 -20.24
N ASN A 61 -10.71 -0.90 -20.38
CA ASN A 61 -11.21 0.18 -21.24
C ASN A 61 -11.29 1.54 -20.52
N ASP A 62 -11.22 1.57 -19.19
CA ASP A 62 -11.11 2.80 -18.41
C ASP A 62 -10.08 2.71 -17.27
N THR A 63 -10.25 3.49 -16.20
CA THR A 63 -9.33 3.58 -15.05
C THR A 63 -9.95 3.05 -13.76
N SER A 64 -11.11 2.40 -13.82
CA SER A 64 -11.83 1.93 -12.66
C SER A 64 -11.78 0.42 -12.61
N PHE A 65 -11.33 -0.14 -11.48
CA PHE A 65 -11.42 -1.56 -11.23
C PHE A 65 -12.73 -1.85 -10.48
N GLY A 66 -13.64 -2.52 -11.15
CA GLY A 66 -15.00 -2.74 -10.68
C GLY A 66 -15.50 -4.17 -10.86
N ASP A 67 -16.63 -4.41 -10.21
CA ASP A 67 -17.46 -5.58 -10.38
C ASP A 67 -18.20 -5.54 -11.73
N ASN A 68 -18.45 -6.70 -12.32
CA ASN A 68 -19.21 -6.86 -13.56
C ASN A 68 -18.68 -6.00 -14.73
N ASP A 69 -17.39 -5.66 -14.70
CA ASP A 69 -16.74 -4.95 -15.78
C ASP A 69 -16.29 -5.93 -16.88
N GLY A 70 -16.83 -5.74 -18.07
CA GLY A 70 -16.54 -6.59 -19.22
C GLY A 70 -15.17 -6.36 -19.86
N GLY A 71 -14.47 -5.27 -19.56
CA GLY A 71 -13.23 -4.85 -20.24
C GLY A 71 -11.93 -5.15 -19.50
N GLN A 72 -11.99 -5.45 -18.21
CA GLN A 72 -10.82 -5.75 -17.36
C GLN A 72 -10.20 -7.11 -17.66
N ARG A 73 -8.92 -7.14 -18.08
CA ARG A 73 -8.21 -8.37 -18.46
C ARG A 73 -6.77 -8.38 -17.97
N LEU A 74 -6.27 -9.54 -17.55
CA LEU A 74 -4.85 -9.72 -17.25
C LEU A 74 -3.97 -9.44 -18.47
N VAL A 75 -2.90 -8.66 -18.27
CA VAL A 75 -1.86 -8.42 -19.28
C VAL A 75 -0.89 -9.59 -19.39
N ASN A 76 -0.58 -10.26 -18.28
CA ASN A 76 0.34 -11.39 -18.20
C ASN A 76 -0.37 -12.62 -17.61
N SER A 77 0.23 -13.80 -17.78
CA SER A 77 -0.22 -14.97 -16.99
C SER A 77 0.27 -14.82 -15.56
N GLU A 78 -0.61 -15.07 -14.59
CA GLU A 78 -0.36 -14.87 -13.16
C GLU A 78 -0.48 -16.21 -12.43
N THR A 79 0.45 -16.50 -11.53
CA THR A 79 0.36 -17.65 -10.61
C THR A 79 0.10 -17.13 -9.21
N VAL A 80 -0.99 -17.57 -8.59
CA VAL A 80 -1.52 -17.03 -7.34
C VAL A 80 -1.68 -18.16 -6.32
N GLU A 81 -1.33 -17.90 -5.06
CA GLU A 81 -1.53 -18.85 -3.96
C GLU A 81 -2.98 -18.75 -3.44
N THR A 82 -3.89 -19.55 -4.00
CA THR A 82 -5.34 -19.52 -3.70
C THR A 82 -5.69 -20.16 -2.37
N SER A 83 -4.79 -20.94 -1.79
CA SER A 83 -4.90 -21.51 -0.44
C SER A 83 -3.49 -21.85 0.06
N PRO A 84 -3.24 -22.01 1.36
CA PRO A 84 -1.88 -22.23 1.87
C PRO A 84 -1.16 -23.40 1.18
N GLY A 85 -0.10 -23.10 0.42
CA GLY A 85 0.68 -24.04 -0.38
C GLY A 85 0.04 -24.53 -1.68
N VAL A 86 -1.10 -23.98 -2.08
CA VAL A 86 -1.84 -24.32 -3.31
C VAL A 86 -1.74 -23.14 -4.28
N PHE A 87 -1.20 -23.41 -5.48
CA PHE A 87 -0.97 -22.40 -6.50
C PHE A 87 -1.81 -22.69 -7.74
N GLU A 88 -2.47 -21.66 -8.25
CA GLU A 88 -3.23 -21.70 -9.50
C GLU A 88 -2.67 -20.70 -10.49
N THR A 89 -2.67 -21.05 -11.77
CA THR A 89 -2.20 -20.18 -12.84
C THR A 89 -3.36 -19.70 -13.70
N PHE A 90 -3.53 -18.39 -13.76
CA PHE A 90 -4.48 -17.69 -14.60
C PHE A 90 -3.77 -17.21 -15.86
N ASN A 91 -4.36 -17.50 -17.03
CA ASN A 91 -3.72 -17.16 -18.30
C ASN A 91 -3.85 -15.66 -18.62
N VAL A 92 -2.95 -15.14 -19.44
CA VAL A 92 -3.15 -13.83 -20.09
C VAL A 92 -4.55 -13.71 -20.70
N ASN A 93 -5.16 -12.53 -20.62
CA ASN A 93 -6.55 -12.25 -20.97
C ASN A 93 -7.62 -12.97 -20.11
N THR A 94 -7.26 -13.51 -18.95
CA THR A 94 -8.28 -13.88 -17.95
C THR A 94 -9.00 -12.61 -17.50
N ARG A 95 -10.32 -12.69 -17.33
CA ARG A 95 -11.13 -11.58 -16.80
C ARG A 95 -10.88 -11.46 -15.31
N VAL A 96 -10.77 -10.23 -14.84
CA VAL A 96 -10.57 -9.91 -13.42
C VAL A 96 -11.61 -8.91 -12.96
N GLU A 97 -12.01 -9.00 -11.70
CA GLU A 97 -13.11 -8.22 -11.11
C GLU A 97 -12.82 -7.83 -9.66
N ALA A 98 -13.34 -6.68 -9.24
CA ALA A 98 -13.51 -6.37 -7.83
C ALA A 98 -14.88 -6.91 -7.38
N GLU A 99 -14.94 -8.16 -6.91
CA GLU A 99 -16.21 -8.87 -6.64
C GLU A 99 -17.06 -8.15 -5.57
N TYR A 100 -16.44 -7.79 -4.46
CA TYR A 100 -17.03 -6.97 -3.40
C TYR A 100 -15.97 -6.12 -2.72
N SER A 101 -16.39 -5.17 -1.90
CA SER A 101 -15.49 -4.50 -0.96
C SER A 101 -15.92 -4.73 0.48
N ILE A 102 -14.94 -4.67 1.38
CA ILE A 102 -15.13 -4.75 2.83
C ILE A 102 -14.36 -3.64 3.51
N VAL A 103 -14.88 -3.20 4.65
CA VAL A 103 -14.12 -2.39 5.60
C VAL A 103 -13.76 -3.27 6.77
N VAL A 104 -12.48 -3.28 7.13
CA VAL A 104 -11.95 -3.99 8.30
C VAL A 104 -11.38 -3.01 9.31
N GLU A 105 -11.49 -3.34 10.59
CA GLU A 105 -11.04 -2.51 11.71
C GLU A 105 -10.01 -3.28 12.56
N ASP A 106 -8.89 -2.64 12.88
CA ASP A 106 -7.90 -3.19 13.80
C ASP A 106 -8.32 -3.01 15.27
N PRO A 107 -7.64 -3.65 16.25
CA PRO A 107 -7.97 -3.48 17.68
C PRO A 107 -7.79 -2.04 18.20
N GLY A 108 -7.10 -1.17 17.45
CA GLY A 108 -6.92 0.25 17.73
C GLY A 108 -8.02 1.15 17.14
N GLY A 109 -8.97 0.61 16.39
CA GLY A 109 -10.04 1.36 15.74
C GLY A 109 -9.64 2.01 14.41
N VAL A 110 -8.52 1.62 13.81
CA VAL A 110 -8.11 2.04 12.46
C VAL A 110 -8.82 1.18 11.44
N GLN A 111 -9.45 1.82 10.45
CA GLN A 111 -10.20 1.15 9.40
C GLN A 111 -9.47 1.14 8.07
N TYR A 112 -9.59 0.01 7.36
CA TYR A 112 -8.99 -0.24 6.04
C TYR A 112 -10.08 -0.72 5.08
N THR A 113 -10.09 -0.18 3.86
CA THR A 113 -11.02 -0.62 2.80
C THR A 113 -10.30 -1.58 1.87
N LEU A 114 -10.88 -2.76 1.67
CA LEU A 114 -10.31 -3.85 0.88
C LEU A 114 -11.27 -4.21 -0.26
N ALA A 115 -10.74 -4.49 -1.45
CA ALA A 115 -11.49 -5.01 -2.59
C ALA A 115 -11.15 -6.50 -2.77
N ALA A 116 -12.17 -7.35 -2.84
CA ALA A 116 -12.04 -8.76 -3.16
C ALA A 116 -11.68 -8.93 -4.64
N PHE A 117 -10.48 -9.43 -4.90
CA PHE A 117 -9.93 -9.58 -6.24
C PHE A 117 -10.28 -10.96 -6.77
N ASN A 118 -11.10 -11.00 -7.82
CA ASN A 118 -11.52 -12.23 -8.49
C ASN A 118 -10.83 -12.38 -9.85
N PHE A 119 -10.33 -13.59 -10.12
CA PHE A 119 -9.95 -14.04 -11.45
C PHE A 119 -11.12 -14.84 -12.04
N SER A 120 -12.00 -14.13 -12.74
CA SER A 120 -13.25 -14.63 -13.30
C SER A 120 -12.99 -15.72 -14.35
N THR A 121 -12.97 -16.98 -13.92
CA THR A 121 -12.79 -18.16 -14.78
C THR A 121 -14.11 -18.75 -15.29
N GLY A 122 -15.24 -18.09 -15.02
CA GLY A 122 -16.56 -18.43 -15.60
C GLY A 122 -17.38 -19.44 -14.79
N SER A 123 -17.19 -19.54 -13.47
CA SER A 123 -18.10 -20.30 -12.58
C SER A 123 -19.19 -19.37 -12.01
N PRO A 124 -20.44 -19.42 -12.51
CA PRO A 124 -21.49 -18.46 -12.15
C PRO A 124 -22.15 -18.69 -10.78
N SER A 125 -21.75 -19.74 -10.05
CA SER A 125 -22.45 -20.18 -8.84
C SER A 125 -21.84 -19.65 -7.53
N TYR A 126 -20.54 -19.37 -7.53
CA TYR A 126 -19.80 -18.80 -6.39
C TYR A 126 -18.66 -17.97 -7.00
N GLY A 127 -18.66 -16.66 -6.75
CA GLY A 127 -17.49 -15.83 -7.07
C GLY A 127 -16.35 -16.32 -6.20
N THR A 128 -15.32 -16.89 -6.80
CA THR A 128 -14.08 -17.22 -6.09
C THR A 128 -13.35 -15.91 -5.79
N VAL A 129 -12.63 -15.82 -4.68
CA VAL A 129 -11.86 -14.62 -4.36
C VAL A 129 -10.44 -15.05 -4.06
N GLU A 130 -9.57 -14.90 -5.05
CA GLU A 130 -8.19 -15.36 -4.95
C GLU A 130 -7.31 -14.41 -4.13
N GLY A 131 -7.83 -13.24 -3.73
CA GLY A 131 -7.14 -12.36 -2.80
C GLY A 131 -7.84 -11.05 -2.50
N LEU A 132 -7.15 -10.21 -1.73
CA LEU A 132 -7.61 -8.87 -1.37
C LEU A 132 -6.66 -7.81 -1.91
N ALA A 133 -7.19 -6.81 -2.59
CA ALA A 133 -6.51 -5.57 -2.93
C ALA A 133 -6.90 -4.47 -1.92
N PHE A 134 -6.04 -3.48 -1.74
CA PHE A 134 -6.15 -2.51 -0.66
C PHE A 134 -6.47 -1.13 -1.24
N ILE A 135 -7.47 -0.44 -0.70
CA ILE A 135 -7.81 0.92 -1.10
C ILE A 135 -7.16 1.89 -0.12
N GLY A 136 -6.17 2.61 -0.60
CA GLY A 136 -5.43 3.63 0.14
C GLY A 136 -6.02 4.99 -0.13
N PRO A 137 -6.69 5.55 0.88
CA PRO A 137 -5.96 6.63 1.52
C PRO A 137 -5.75 6.45 3.03
N GLN A 138 -6.58 5.66 3.72
CA GLN A 138 -6.42 5.40 5.16
C GLN A 138 -5.59 4.13 5.38
N GLY A 139 -4.47 4.27 6.10
CA GLY A 139 -3.69 3.15 6.61
C GLY A 139 -2.68 2.51 5.65
N GLY A 140 -2.81 2.70 4.33
CA GLY A 140 -1.97 1.98 3.37
C GLY A 140 -2.25 0.48 3.44
N PHE A 141 -1.23 -0.34 3.67
CA PHE A 141 -1.40 -1.78 3.88
C PHE A 141 -1.74 -2.07 5.35
N PRO A 142 -2.74 -2.92 5.64
CA PRO A 142 -3.03 -3.32 7.01
C PRO A 142 -1.84 -4.05 7.66
N PRO A 143 -1.69 -3.96 8.99
CA PRO A 143 -0.58 -4.58 9.69
C PRO A 143 -0.61 -6.12 9.62
N ILE A 144 0.54 -6.72 9.37
CA ILE A 144 0.70 -8.18 9.33
C ILE A 144 0.58 -8.77 10.73
N GLY A 145 -0.14 -9.90 10.85
CA GLY A 145 -0.33 -10.63 12.09
C GLY A 145 -1.32 -9.98 13.07
N VAL A 146 -1.94 -8.87 12.71
CA VAL A 146 -2.98 -8.21 13.51
C VAL A 146 -4.36 -8.73 13.08
N PRO A 147 -5.22 -9.15 14.02
CA PRO A 147 -6.58 -9.56 13.68
C PRO A 147 -7.45 -8.34 13.34
N LEU A 148 -7.93 -8.28 12.10
CA LEU A 148 -8.79 -7.22 11.58
C LEU A 148 -10.23 -7.72 11.55
N THR A 149 -11.16 -6.98 12.15
CA THR A 149 -12.58 -7.35 12.19
C THR A 149 -13.32 -6.69 11.04
N VAL A 150 -14.03 -7.46 10.24
CA VAL A 150 -14.91 -6.92 9.19
C VAL A 150 -16.07 -6.16 9.84
N VAL A 151 -16.25 -4.90 9.48
CA VAL A 151 -17.30 -4.02 10.04
C VAL A 151 -18.39 -3.67 9.03
N SER A 152 -18.10 -3.73 7.74
CA SER A 152 -19.08 -3.57 6.67
C SER A 152 -18.62 -4.22 5.36
N ASN A 153 -19.56 -4.43 4.44
CA ASN A 153 -19.33 -4.86 3.07
C ASN A 153 -20.14 -4.00 2.08
N GLN A 154 -19.74 -4.05 0.81
CA GLN A 154 -20.45 -3.45 -0.31
C GLN A 154 -20.34 -4.39 -1.53
N GLU A 155 -21.49 -4.65 -2.15
CA GLU A 155 -21.60 -5.34 -3.45
C GLU A 155 -21.45 -4.34 -4.60
N GLY A 156 -20.91 -4.78 -5.73
CA GLY A 156 -20.71 -3.92 -6.89
C GLY A 156 -19.74 -2.76 -6.68
N PRO A 157 -18.57 -2.95 -6.03
CA PRO A 157 -17.60 -1.86 -5.89
C PRO A 157 -17.09 -1.43 -7.27
N ASN A 158 -16.70 -0.15 -7.34
CA ASN A 158 -16.01 0.41 -8.49
C ASN A 158 -15.04 1.48 -7.98
N PHE A 159 -13.76 1.15 -7.96
CA PHE A 159 -12.72 2.04 -7.44
C PHE A 159 -11.81 2.50 -8.57
N ASP A 160 -11.51 3.80 -8.61
CA ASP A 160 -10.48 4.30 -9.51
C ASP A 160 -9.12 3.68 -9.13
N GLU A 161 -8.37 3.20 -10.11
CA GLU A 161 -7.05 2.56 -9.94
C GLU A 161 -6.11 3.43 -9.09
N ALA A 162 -6.24 4.75 -9.22
CA ALA A 162 -5.55 5.78 -8.45
C ALA A 162 -5.69 5.66 -6.92
N THR A 163 -6.74 4.98 -6.46
CA THR A 163 -7.08 4.82 -5.04
C THR A 163 -6.51 3.55 -4.44
N TYR A 164 -5.99 2.63 -5.25
CA TYR A 164 -5.35 1.42 -4.73
C TYR A 164 -4.04 1.77 -4.02
N ALA A 165 -3.76 1.05 -2.94
CA ALA A 165 -2.54 1.23 -2.18
C ALA A 165 -1.34 0.80 -3.03
N THR A 166 -0.35 1.68 -3.08
CA THR A 166 0.94 1.42 -3.73
C THR A 166 2.05 1.44 -2.69
N PRO A 167 3.16 0.73 -2.94
CA PRO A 167 4.36 0.84 -2.13
C PRO A 167 4.82 2.31 -1.92
N ILE A 168 5.41 2.62 -0.77
CA ILE A 168 5.98 3.96 -0.49
C ILE A 168 7.36 4.10 -1.15
N CYS A 169 7.55 5.12 -1.99
CA CYS A 169 8.76 5.25 -2.81
C CYS A 169 9.23 6.70 -2.98
N PHE A 170 10.54 6.90 -3.04
CA PHE A 170 11.15 8.12 -3.58
C PHE A 170 11.35 7.97 -5.08
N ALA A 171 11.05 8.99 -5.87
CA ALA A 171 11.39 8.96 -7.29
C ALA A 171 12.89 9.22 -7.50
N GLN A 172 13.45 8.69 -8.58
CA GLN A 172 14.82 8.95 -9.01
C GLN A 172 15.14 10.45 -9.02
N GLY A 173 16.36 10.78 -8.59
CA GLY A 173 16.86 12.15 -8.49
C GLY A 173 16.45 12.88 -7.20
N THR A 174 15.62 12.25 -6.35
CA THR A 174 15.32 12.77 -5.01
C THR A 174 16.59 12.76 -4.17
N LEU A 175 16.97 13.92 -3.65
CA LEU A 175 18.11 14.05 -2.75
C LEU A 175 17.71 13.67 -1.32
N ILE A 176 18.49 12.77 -0.71
CA ILE A 176 18.34 12.32 0.67
C ILE A 176 19.53 12.85 1.48
N ALA A 177 19.26 13.43 2.64
CA ALA A 177 20.30 13.94 3.51
C ALA A 177 21.19 12.81 4.05
N THR A 178 22.50 13.00 3.94
CA THR A 178 23.52 12.15 4.58
C THR A 178 24.43 13.01 5.45
N PRO A 179 25.28 12.41 6.32
CA PRO A 179 26.23 13.16 7.12
C PRO A 179 27.20 14.03 6.31
N ASP A 180 27.50 13.62 5.07
CA ASP A 180 28.47 14.29 4.19
C ASP A 180 27.80 15.20 3.15
N GLY A 181 26.49 15.41 3.26
CA GLY A 181 25.68 16.23 2.34
C GLY A 181 24.55 15.44 1.69
N ASP A 182 23.74 16.11 0.89
CA ASP A 182 22.59 15.48 0.24
C ASP A 182 23.05 14.63 -0.96
N VAL A 183 22.60 13.38 -1.02
CA VAL A 183 22.96 12.39 -2.04
C VAL A 183 21.70 11.94 -2.79
N ALA A 184 21.78 11.77 -4.11
CA ALA A 184 20.66 11.28 -4.89
C ALA A 184 20.30 9.85 -4.46
N VAL A 185 19.01 9.55 -4.34
CA VAL A 185 18.54 8.24 -3.83
C VAL A 185 19.08 7.07 -4.65
N GLU A 186 19.30 7.24 -5.96
CA GLU A 186 19.90 6.22 -6.84
C GLU A 186 21.40 5.96 -6.63
N GLU A 187 22.09 6.87 -5.93
CA GLU A 187 23.52 6.78 -5.62
C GLU A 187 23.77 6.20 -4.21
N LEU A 188 22.72 6.07 -3.40
CA LEU A 188 22.78 5.44 -2.10
C LEU A 188 23.05 3.93 -2.23
N ALA A 189 23.77 3.38 -1.27
CA ALA A 189 24.13 1.97 -1.23
C ALA A 189 23.95 1.38 0.17
N VAL A 190 23.71 0.06 0.24
CA VAL A 190 23.67 -0.69 1.49
C VAL A 190 24.96 -0.46 2.28
N GLY A 191 24.83 -0.17 3.58
CA GLY A 191 25.92 0.19 4.47
C GLY A 191 26.29 1.67 4.48
N GLY A 192 25.85 2.45 3.48
CA GLY A 192 25.97 3.91 3.48
C GLY A 192 25.12 4.55 4.58
N LEU A 193 25.53 5.70 5.09
CA LEU A 193 24.81 6.40 6.16
C LEU A 193 23.83 7.42 5.58
N VAL A 194 22.62 7.46 6.14
CA VAL A 194 21.63 8.53 5.92
C VAL A 194 21.32 9.23 7.23
N SER A 195 21.00 10.51 7.16
CA SER A 195 20.63 11.31 8.32
C SER A 195 19.15 11.06 8.65
N THR A 196 18.87 10.65 9.89
CA THR A 196 17.51 10.53 10.42
C THR A 196 17.26 11.62 11.46
N VAL A 197 16.01 12.07 11.57
CA VAL A 197 15.63 13.18 12.46
C VAL A 197 15.83 12.80 13.93
N GLU A 198 15.41 11.60 14.32
CA GLU A 198 15.37 11.21 15.74
C GLU A 198 16.60 10.42 16.20
N HIS A 199 17.36 9.79 15.29
CA HIS A 199 18.42 8.84 15.66
C HIS A 199 19.80 9.20 15.08
N GLY A 200 19.93 10.34 14.39
CA GLY A 200 21.18 10.74 13.76
C GLY A 200 21.50 9.89 12.53
N ALA A 201 22.78 9.67 12.27
CA ALA A 201 23.20 8.93 11.08
C ALA A 201 22.98 7.41 11.26
N GLU A 202 22.21 6.78 10.37
CA GLU A 202 21.95 5.34 10.40
C GLU A 202 22.34 4.66 9.08
N PRO A 203 22.85 3.42 9.13
CA PRO A 203 23.21 2.68 7.93
C PRO A 203 21.98 2.18 7.17
N ILE A 204 22.02 2.31 5.85
CA ILE A 204 21.05 1.69 4.95
C ILE A 204 21.20 0.17 5.04
N ARG A 205 20.14 -0.52 5.43
CA ARG A 205 20.10 -1.98 5.48
C ARG A 205 19.73 -2.58 4.14
N TRP A 206 18.87 -1.90 3.41
CA TRP A 206 18.49 -2.31 2.08
C TRP A 206 18.03 -1.10 1.26
N ILE A 207 18.31 -1.16 -0.03
CA ILE A 207 17.77 -0.23 -1.01
C ILE A 207 17.26 -1.00 -2.24
N GLY A 208 15.97 -0.85 -2.52
CA GLY A 208 15.34 -1.44 -3.69
C GLY A 208 15.01 -0.38 -4.72
N ARG A 209 14.93 -0.80 -5.98
CA ARG A 209 14.41 0.05 -7.05
C ARG A 209 13.54 -0.72 -8.02
N LYS A 210 12.54 -0.04 -8.57
CA LYS A 210 11.68 -0.57 -9.64
C LYS A 210 11.20 0.56 -10.53
N THR A 211 11.12 0.29 -11.83
CA THR A 211 10.67 1.26 -12.83
C THR A 211 9.26 0.91 -13.28
N PHE A 212 8.41 1.93 -13.37
CA PHE A 212 7.02 1.81 -13.80
C PHE A 212 6.72 2.87 -14.87
N PRO A 213 5.75 2.62 -15.75
CA PRO A 213 5.08 3.69 -16.47
C PRO A 213 4.51 4.70 -15.46
N ALA A 214 4.80 5.99 -15.64
CA ALA A 214 4.30 7.03 -14.75
C ALA A 214 2.84 7.35 -15.07
N ARG A 215 1.94 6.44 -14.68
CA ARG A 215 0.51 6.51 -14.95
C ARG A 215 -0.27 6.04 -13.73
N GLY A 216 -1.40 6.68 -13.47
CA GLY A 216 -2.35 6.19 -12.50
C GLY A 216 -1.84 6.13 -11.05
N ALA A 217 -1.96 4.98 -10.39
CA ALA A 217 -1.48 4.72 -9.03
C ALA A 217 0.06 4.88 -8.93
N PHE A 218 0.78 4.58 -10.02
CA PHE A 218 2.24 4.71 -10.10
C PHE A 218 2.71 6.08 -10.56
N ALA A 219 1.82 6.97 -11.01
CA ALA A 219 2.20 8.34 -11.31
C ALA A 219 2.60 9.08 -10.01
N PRO A 220 3.80 9.69 -9.95
CA PRO A 220 4.26 10.34 -8.74
C PRO A 220 3.41 11.56 -8.40
N VAL A 221 3.24 11.80 -7.10
CA VAL A 221 2.85 13.12 -6.61
C VAL A 221 4.08 14.00 -6.66
N GLU A 222 3.96 15.12 -7.36
CA GLU A 222 5.01 16.10 -7.51
C GLU A 222 4.70 17.35 -6.70
N PHE A 223 5.64 17.73 -5.85
CA PHE A 223 5.64 18.96 -5.08
C PHE A 223 6.61 19.95 -5.73
N ALA A 224 6.11 21.13 -6.10
CA ALA A 224 6.94 22.23 -6.54
C ALA A 224 7.86 22.70 -5.40
N PRO A 225 9.02 23.33 -5.71
CA PRO A 225 9.87 23.92 -4.67
C PRO A 225 9.08 24.85 -3.75
N GLY A 226 9.21 24.64 -2.44
CA GLY A 226 8.55 25.41 -1.39
C GLY A 226 7.09 25.03 -1.11
N ALA A 227 6.49 24.09 -1.85
CA ALA A 227 5.08 23.71 -1.66
C ALA A 227 4.80 23.20 -0.23
N ILE A 228 5.76 22.49 0.36
CA ILE A 228 5.71 21.96 1.73
C ILE A 228 6.99 22.27 2.52
N GLY A 229 7.74 23.30 2.10
CA GLY A 229 9.07 23.61 2.67
C GLY A 229 10.24 22.87 2.01
N ASN A 230 9.97 22.01 1.02
CA ASN A 230 10.97 21.33 0.21
C ASN A 230 11.81 22.33 -0.60
N THR A 231 13.13 22.14 -0.59
CA THR A 231 14.09 23.05 -1.24
C THR A 231 14.09 22.92 -2.76
N ARG A 232 13.83 21.72 -3.27
CA ARG A 232 13.74 21.39 -4.70
C ARG A 232 12.43 20.67 -4.99
N ARG A 233 12.17 20.42 -6.27
CA ARG A 233 11.03 19.60 -6.68
C ARG A 233 11.15 18.21 -6.07
N LEU A 234 10.16 17.79 -5.31
CA LEU A 234 10.08 16.46 -4.71
C LEU A 234 9.06 15.62 -5.48
N ARG A 235 9.41 14.37 -5.80
CA ARG A 235 8.51 13.39 -6.40
C ARG A 235 8.53 12.12 -5.58
N VAL A 236 7.36 11.69 -5.14
CA VAL A 236 7.18 10.48 -4.32
C VAL A 236 5.96 9.71 -4.81
N SER A 237 5.87 8.42 -4.47
CA SER A 237 4.66 7.65 -4.75
C SER A 237 3.47 8.20 -3.96
N ARG A 238 2.26 7.89 -4.41
CA ARG A 238 1.02 8.51 -3.91
C ARG A 238 0.76 8.25 -2.42
N GLN A 239 1.15 7.08 -1.93
CA GLN A 239 0.98 6.69 -0.53
C GLN A 239 2.20 7.04 0.33
N HIS A 240 3.28 7.58 -0.25
CA HIS A 240 4.46 7.97 0.52
C HIS A 240 4.10 9.03 1.55
N ARG A 241 4.44 8.79 2.82
CA ARG A 241 4.02 9.67 3.89
C ARG A 241 5.07 10.74 4.17
N LEU A 242 4.56 11.96 4.30
CA LEU A 242 5.32 13.15 4.65
C LEU A 242 4.89 13.60 6.04
N LEU A 243 5.83 14.07 6.85
CA LEU A 243 5.53 14.44 8.23
C LEU A 243 4.88 15.83 8.26
N LEU A 244 3.69 15.91 8.85
CA LEU A 244 3.04 17.18 9.17
C LEU A 244 3.31 17.50 10.65
N THR A 245 4.03 18.58 10.90
CA THR A 245 4.42 19.04 12.23
C THR A 245 3.73 20.36 12.60
N GLY A 246 3.73 20.67 13.90
CA GLY A 246 3.30 21.95 14.44
C GLY A 246 1.83 22.00 14.90
N TRP A 247 1.33 23.22 15.12
CA TRP A 247 0.08 23.45 15.86
C TRP A 247 -1.15 22.71 15.32
N ARG A 248 -1.19 22.41 14.01
CA ARG A 248 -2.28 21.64 13.40
C ARG A 248 -2.28 20.19 13.86
N ALA A 249 -1.10 19.57 13.95
CA ALA A 249 -0.98 18.21 14.46
C ALA A 249 -1.39 18.16 15.94
N GLU A 250 -0.90 19.12 16.73
CA GLU A 250 -1.19 19.19 18.17
C GLU A 250 -2.68 19.44 18.44
N LEU A 251 -3.28 20.40 17.73
CA LEU A 251 -4.67 20.80 17.96
C LEU A 251 -5.68 19.74 17.47
N LEU A 252 -5.41 19.09 16.33
CA LEU A 252 -6.37 18.18 15.71
C LEU A 252 -6.20 16.73 16.15
N PHE A 253 -4.99 16.32 16.50
CA PHE A 253 -4.67 14.92 16.79
C PHE A 253 -4.07 14.70 18.18
N GLY A 254 -3.70 15.76 18.89
CA GLY A 254 -3.02 15.64 20.19
C GLY A 254 -1.57 15.15 20.07
N GLU A 255 -0.98 15.24 18.88
CA GLU A 255 0.35 14.71 18.55
C GLU A 255 1.24 15.84 18.02
N GLU A 256 2.53 15.83 18.35
CA GLU A 256 3.49 16.83 17.86
C GLU A 256 3.67 16.76 16.33
N ALA A 257 3.47 15.56 15.78
CA ALA A 257 3.65 15.26 14.37
C ALA A 257 2.78 14.07 13.94
N VAL A 258 2.26 14.13 12.71
CA VAL A 258 1.45 13.06 12.11
C VAL A 258 1.89 12.77 10.67
N TRP A 259 1.79 11.50 10.26
CA TRP A 259 2.12 11.10 8.90
C TRP A 259 0.96 11.37 7.94
N VAL A 260 1.24 12.03 6.82
CA VAL A 260 0.25 12.38 5.80
C VAL A 260 0.67 11.82 4.43
N PRO A 261 -0.11 10.91 3.82
CA PRO A 261 0.10 10.46 2.45
C PRO A 261 0.18 11.61 1.43
N ALA A 262 1.13 11.52 0.50
CA ALA A 262 1.35 12.54 -0.54
C ALA A 262 0.09 12.82 -1.38
N ALA A 263 -0.74 11.80 -1.65
CA ALA A 263 -1.99 11.94 -2.39
C ALA A 263 -2.98 12.94 -1.75
N TYR A 264 -2.92 13.13 -0.43
CA TYR A 264 -3.79 14.09 0.26
C TYR A 264 -3.41 15.55 0.06
N PHE A 265 -2.24 15.81 -0.52
CA PHE A 265 -1.80 17.15 -0.84
C PHE A 265 -2.25 17.60 -2.23
N LEU A 266 -2.92 16.76 -3.04
CA LEU A 266 -3.24 17.08 -4.45
C LEU A 266 -4.12 18.33 -4.63
N ASP A 267 -4.92 18.70 -3.63
CA ASP A 267 -5.72 19.94 -3.65
C ASP A 267 -4.93 21.20 -3.23
N ARG A 268 -3.60 21.08 -3.03
CA ARG A 268 -2.75 22.16 -2.53
C ARG A 268 -2.01 22.88 -3.64
N PRO A 269 -1.82 24.21 -3.50
CA PRO A 269 -1.01 24.97 -4.45
C PRO A 269 0.39 24.37 -4.61
N GLY A 270 0.81 24.16 -5.85
CA GLY A 270 2.14 23.62 -6.16
C GLY A 270 2.25 22.09 -6.03
N VAL A 271 1.14 21.37 -5.83
CA VAL A 271 1.12 19.91 -5.79
C VAL A 271 0.28 19.37 -6.94
N ARG A 272 0.74 18.32 -7.62
CA ARG A 272 0.03 17.70 -8.74
C ARG A 272 0.44 16.24 -8.94
N VAL A 273 -0.38 15.48 -9.67
CA VAL A 273 0.07 14.20 -10.25
C VAL A 273 0.95 14.49 -11.46
N ALA A 274 2.09 13.80 -11.56
CA ALA A 274 3.03 13.92 -12.69
C ALA A 274 3.00 12.67 -13.56
N GLU A 275 2.02 12.62 -14.47
CA GLU A 275 1.90 11.54 -15.46
C GLU A 275 2.83 11.72 -16.67
N GLY A 276 3.12 10.60 -17.33
CA GLY A 276 3.84 10.52 -18.60
C GLY A 276 5.30 10.06 -18.48
N GLY A 277 5.72 9.24 -19.43
CA GLY A 277 7.05 8.62 -19.43
C GLY A 277 7.17 7.47 -18.44
N GLU A 278 8.37 7.25 -17.94
CA GLU A 278 8.67 6.25 -16.91
C GLU A 278 9.16 6.94 -15.64
N VAL A 279 8.88 6.31 -14.50
CA VAL A 279 9.39 6.71 -13.18
C VAL A 279 10.12 5.53 -12.56
N THR A 280 11.35 5.76 -12.13
CA THR A 280 12.09 4.79 -11.30
C THR A 280 11.92 5.18 -9.84
N TYR A 281 11.36 4.26 -9.07
CA TYR A 281 11.13 4.39 -7.64
C TYR A 281 12.21 3.68 -6.84
N PHE A 282 12.55 4.25 -5.70
CA PHE A 282 13.52 3.74 -4.74
C PHE A 282 12.91 3.61 -3.35
N HIS A 283 13.29 2.55 -2.65
CA HIS A 283 12.87 2.25 -1.29
C HIS A 283 14.08 2.15 -0.39
N VAL A 284 14.08 2.86 0.74
CA VAL A 284 15.21 2.90 1.66
C VAL A 284 14.80 2.29 3.00
N LEU A 285 15.42 1.19 3.38
CA LEU A 285 15.17 0.47 4.63
C LEU A 285 16.32 0.66 5.62
N LEU A 286 15.98 0.99 6.87
CA LEU A 286 16.91 1.14 7.99
C LEU A 286 16.65 0.10 9.10
N ASP A 287 17.32 0.24 10.25
CA ASP A 287 17.11 -0.57 11.47
C ASP A 287 15.74 -0.37 12.15
N GLY A 288 14.88 0.43 11.54
CA GLY A 288 13.51 0.61 11.94
C GLY A 288 12.84 1.63 11.04
N HIS A 289 11.59 1.90 11.37
CA HIS A 289 10.87 3.01 10.78
C HIS A 289 11.45 4.34 11.25
N ARG A 290 11.88 5.19 10.32
CA ARG A 290 12.59 6.44 10.59
C ARG A 290 12.07 7.57 9.73
N THR A 291 12.32 8.77 10.21
CA THR A 291 12.11 10.00 9.46
C THR A 291 13.41 10.37 8.76
N LEU A 292 13.40 10.29 7.42
CA LEU A 292 14.46 10.78 6.55
C LEU A 292 14.22 12.24 6.19
N LEU A 293 15.27 12.93 5.73
CA LEU A 293 15.15 14.24 5.10
C LEU A 293 15.32 14.08 3.59
N ALA A 294 14.23 14.25 2.85
CA ALA A 294 14.19 14.18 1.38
C ALA A 294 13.92 15.57 0.81
N GLU A 295 14.82 16.12 0.00
CA GLU A 295 14.75 17.51 -0.51
C GLU A 295 14.56 18.56 0.60
N GLY A 296 15.02 18.24 1.82
CA GLY A 296 14.89 19.08 3.02
C GLY A 296 13.56 18.95 3.77
N VAL A 297 12.67 18.03 3.38
CA VAL A 297 11.43 17.74 4.13
C VAL A 297 11.44 16.36 4.75
N GLU A 298 10.72 16.23 5.85
CA GLU A 298 10.59 15.00 6.64
C GLU A 298 9.71 13.99 5.92
N ALA A 299 10.30 12.85 5.57
CA ALA A 299 9.67 11.79 4.80
C ALA A 299 9.95 10.41 5.42
N GLU A 300 9.05 9.48 5.19
CA GLU A 300 9.08 8.16 5.79
C GLU A 300 10.14 7.23 5.13
N SER A 301 10.96 6.53 5.92
CA SER A 301 11.75 5.38 5.44
C SER A 301 10.84 4.16 5.23
N LEU A 302 11.24 3.20 4.40
CA LEU A 302 10.49 1.97 4.23
C LEU A 302 10.28 1.25 5.58
N HIS A 303 9.04 0.87 5.88
CA HIS A 303 8.75 0.01 7.01
C HIS A 303 9.18 -1.44 6.70
N PRO A 304 9.85 -2.17 7.60
CA PRO A 304 10.24 -3.57 7.34
C PRO A 304 9.07 -4.50 7.01
N GLY A 305 7.88 -4.21 7.54
CA GLY A 305 6.63 -4.89 7.20
C GLY A 305 6.12 -4.62 5.77
N ASP A 306 6.75 -3.70 5.03
CA ASP A 306 6.37 -3.28 3.67
C ASP A 306 7.38 -3.79 2.63
N ILE A 307 8.42 -4.52 3.02
CA ILE A 307 9.52 -4.92 2.12
C ILE A 307 9.07 -5.70 0.88
N ALA A 308 8.13 -6.61 1.02
CA ALA A 308 7.66 -7.42 -0.10
C ALA A 308 6.79 -6.64 -1.11
N LEU A 309 6.30 -5.44 -0.76
CA LEU A 309 5.67 -4.50 -1.70
C LEU A 309 6.64 -4.02 -2.79
N CYS A 310 7.93 -4.04 -2.49
CA CYS A 310 8.94 -3.47 -3.35
C CYS A 310 9.34 -4.40 -4.52
N GLY A 311 8.56 -5.47 -4.75
CA GLY A 311 8.78 -6.43 -5.84
C GLY A 311 9.96 -7.37 -5.61
N MET A 312 10.43 -7.51 -4.37
CA MET A 312 11.33 -8.60 -4.03
C MET A 312 10.53 -9.89 -4.04
N GLY A 313 10.72 -10.72 -5.07
CA GLY A 313 10.15 -12.07 -5.05
C GLY A 313 10.54 -12.80 -3.75
N ALA A 314 9.72 -13.75 -3.29
CA ALA A 314 9.85 -14.40 -1.98
C ALA A 314 11.28 -14.92 -1.65
N SER A 315 12.08 -15.27 -2.66
CA SER A 315 13.49 -15.67 -2.50
C SER A 315 14.42 -14.52 -2.08
N ALA A 316 14.27 -13.32 -2.64
CA ALA A 316 15.10 -12.16 -2.31
C ALA A 316 14.71 -11.59 -0.94
N GLU A 317 13.44 -11.72 -0.58
CA GLU A 317 12.95 -11.45 0.76
C GLU A 317 13.56 -12.40 1.78
N ALA A 318 13.44 -13.72 1.56
CA ALA A 318 14.05 -14.71 2.44
C ALA A 318 15.56 -14.54 2.58
N GLU A 319 16.27 -14.18 1.50
CA GLU A 319 17.70 -13.87 1.53
C GLU A 319 17.99 -12.61 2.37
N LEU A 320 17.20 -11.54 2.21
CA LEU A 320 17.36 -10.32 3.00
C LEU A 320 17.18 -10.59 4.50
N PHE A 321 16.15 -11.34 4.88
CA PHE A 321 15.92 -11.70 6.29
C PHE A 321 16.92 -12.74 6.81
N ALA A 322 17.45 -13.62 5.96
CA ALA A 322 18.53 -14.52 6.34
C ALA A 322 19.85 -13.76 6.60
N MET A 323 20.13 -12.72 5.82
CA MET A 323 21.30 -11.86 5.99
C MET A 323 21.16 -10.89 7.17
N PHE A 324 19.93 -10.42 7.43
CA PHE A 324 19.63 -9.44 8.49
C PHE A 324 18.43 -9.92 9.33
N PRO A 325 18.59 -11.00 10.13
CA PRO A 325 17.50 -11.60 10.92
C PRO A 325 16.92 -10.63 11.96
N GLU A 326 17.63 -9.57 12.33
CA GLU A 326 17.12 -8.47 13.14
C GLU A 326 15.92 -7.75 12.52
N LEU A 327 15.82 -7.70 11.18
CA LEU A 327 14.71 -7.05 10.47
C LEU A 327 13.38 -7.77 10.70
N GLU A 328 13.42 -9.08 10.96
CA GLU A 328 12.22 -9.88 11.21
C GLU A 328 11.48 -9.44 12.48
N ARG A 329 12.24 -8.99 13.50
CA ARG A 329 11.69 -8.40 14.73
C ARG A 329 11.10 -7.02 14.52
N LEU A 330 11.42 -6.35 13.41
CA LEU A 330 10.94 -5.01 13.11
C LEU A 330 9.65 -5.03 12.28
N ARG A 331 9.27 -6.18 11.68
CA ARG A 331 8.00 -6.31 10.95
C ARG A 331 6.78 -6.00 11.81
N THR A 332 6.84 -6.37 13.08
CA THR A 332 5.75 -6.18 14.05
C THR A 332 5.85 -4.87 14.83
N ARG A 333 6.88 -4.04 14.55
CA ARG A 333 6.98 -2.73 15.18
C ARG A 333 5.92 -1.81 14.60
N THR A 334 5.36 -0.99 15.47
CA THR A 334 4.42 0.07 15.12
C THR A 334 5.16 1.17 14.39
N MET A 335 4.46 1.89 13.51
CA MET A 335 4.96 3.11 12.89
C MET A 335 5.48 4.09 13.95
N SER A 336 6.46 4.92 13.58
CA SER A 336 7.06 5.90 14.49
C SER A 336 6.07 6.96 14.98
N ARG A 337 5.01 7.23 14.21
CA ARG A 337 3.93 8.20 14.50
C ARG A 337 2.60 7.68 13.94
N PRO A 338 1.45 8.17 14.43
CA PRO A 338 0.16 7.86 13.80
C PRO A 338 0.06 8.49 12.40
N ALA A 339 -0.66 7.81 11.51
CA ALA A 339 -1.00 8.31 10.18
C ALA A 339 -2.44 8.84 10.16
N VAL A 340 -2.65 9.98 9.51
CA VAL A 340 -3.98 10.60 9.42
C VAL A 340 -4.87 9.94 8.38
N ARG A 341 -6.18 10.03 8.61
CA ARG A 341 -7.24 9.66 7.68
C ARG A 341 -7.44 10.71 6.59
N ALA A 342 -8.19 10.38 5.54
CA ALA A 342 -8.41 11.30 4.41
C ALA A 342 -9.13 12.58 4.85
N ILE A 343 -10.20 12.42 5.60
CA ILE A 343 -10.98 13.54 6.14
C ILE A 343 -10.15 14.37 7.13
N GLU A 344 -9.31 13.70 7.92
CA GLU A 344 -8.40 14.32 8.87
C GLU A 344 -7.32 15.14 8.16
N ALA A 345 -6.74 14.60 7.08
CA ALA A 345 -5.77 15.31 6.24
C ALA A 345 -6.40 16.54 5.57
N GLN A 346 -7.63 16.43 5.07
CA GLN A 346 -8.34 17.57 4.48
C GLN A 346 -8.48 18.73 5.47
N VAL A 347 -8.84 18.43 6.72
CA VAL A 347 -8.97 19.43 7.80
C VAL A 347 -7.60 19.94 8.23
N ALA A 348 -6.62 19.06 8.45
CA ALA A 348 -5.30 19.43 8.92
C ALA A 348 -4.53 20.29 7.93
N LEU A 349 -4.69 20.01 6.63
CA LEU A 349 -4.04 20.79 5.61
C LEU A 349 -4.80 22.08 5.27
N ALA A 350 -6.07 22.25 5.67
CA ALA A 350 -6.91 23.42 5.33
C ALA A 350 -6.22 24.74 5.72
N ASN A 351 -6.27 25.72 4.80
CA ASN A 351 -5.58 27.02 4.95
C ASN A 351 -6.18 27.88 6.05
#